data_AF-A0A091V0J6-F1
#
_entry.id   AF-A0A091V0J6-F1
#
_cell.length_a   1.000
_cell.length_b   1.000
_cell.length_c   1.000
_cell.angle_alpha   90.00
_cell.angle_beta   90.00
_cell.angle_gamma   90.00
#
_symmetry.space_group_name_H-M   'P 1'
#
loop_
_entity.id
_entity.type
_entity.pdbx_description
1 polymer ?
#
loop_
_entity_poly.entity_id
_entity_poly.type
_entity_poly.pdbx_seq_one_letter_code
_entity_poly.pdbx_strand_id
1 'polypeptide(L)'
;LGGLFAEDLEAAEVIYTEVALRLHVPKEKVLKCIKATVKVFVWALSKGKNFDFVFKNVGILLCREGRVTMRFFENLLREVDKTGKLANAFLQV
;
A
#
# COMPACT_ATOMS: atom_id res chain seq x y z
N LEU A 1 -21.31 22.96 7.46
CA LEU A 1 -21.67 22.24 6.21
C LEU A 1 -20.38 21.89 5.51
N GLY A 2 -20.14 20.58 5.28
CA GLY A 2 -18.89 20.01 4.76
C GLY A 2 -18.10 19.36 5.90
N GLY A 3 -18.19 18.06 6.19
CA GLY A 3 -18.61 16.94 5.38
C GLY A 3 -17.47 15.94 5.35
N LEU A 4 -17.54 14.96 6.26
CA LEU A 4 -17.10 13.57 6.10
C LEU A 4 -15.71 13.40 5.47
N PHE A 5 -14.64 13.20 6.25
CA PHE A 5 -13.49 12.30 5.97
C PHE A 5 -12.40 12.55 7.02
N ALA A 6 -12.53 11.87 8.15
CA ALA A 6 -11.44 11.30 8.94
C ALA A 6 -12.10 10.57 10.11
N GLU A 7 -12.96 9.59 9.81
CA GLU A 7 -12.93 8.43 10.69
C GLU A 7 -11.53 7.88 10.47
N ASP A 8 -10.69 7.91 11.51
CA ASP A 8 -9.39 7.28 11.49
C ASP A 8 -9.61 5.84 11.03
N LEU A 9 -9.39 5.57 9.75
CA LEU A 9 -9.50 4.24 9.19
C LEU A 9 -8.32 3.47 9.79
N GLU A 10 -8.55 2.91 10.97
CA GLU A 10 -7.56 2.13 11.67
C GLU A 10 -7.13 1.02 10.70
N ALA A 11 -5.86 1.05 10.34
CA ALA A 11 -5.32 0.07 9.41
C ALA A 11 -5.54 -1.31 10.04
N ALA A 12 -6.38 -2.14 9.39
CA ALA A 12 -6.69 -3.46 9.90
C ALA A 12 -5.40 -4.23 10.20
N GLU A 13 -5.35 -4.87 11.37
CA GLU A 13 -4.16 -5.63 11.76
C GLU A 13 -3.93 -6.78 10.78
N VAL A 14 -2.66 -6.99 10.40
CA VAL A 14 -2.31 -8.10 9.52
C VAL A 14 -2.46 -9.43 10.26
N ILE A 15 -3.42 -10.25 9.80
CA ILE A 15 -3.61 -11.62 10.31
C ILE A 15 -2.55 -12.54 9.70
N TYR A 16 -1.37 -12.61 10.34
CA TYR A 16 -0.21 -13.36 9.83
C TYR A 16 -0.49 -14.85 9.55
N THR A 17 -1.39 -15.46 10.31
CA THR A 17 -1.81 -16.86 10.12
C THR A 17 -2.54 -17.06 8.80
N GLU A 18 -3.40 -16.11 8.42
CA GLU A 18 -4.13 -16.17 7.14
C GLU A 18 -3.20 -15.95 5.96
N VAL A 19 -2.26 -15.02 6.08
CA VAL A 19 -1.22 -14.79 5.06
C VAL A 19 -0.34 -16.03 4.89
N ALA A 20 0.08 -16.65 6.00
CA ALA A 20 0.87 -17.88 6.00
C ALA A 20 0.13 -19.04 5.31
N LEU A 21 -1.16 -19.20 5.61
CA LEU A 21 -2.02 -20.20 5.00
C LEU A 21 -2.15 -19.99 3.49
N ARG A 22 -2.47 -18.77 3.04
CA ARG A 22 -2.63 -18.44 1.61
C ARG A 22 -1.34 -18.66 0.82
N LEU A 23 -0.21 -18.27 1.40
CA LEU A 23 1.10 -18.36 0.75
C LEU A 23 1.78 -19.74 0.91
N HIS A 24 1.20 -20.65 1.69
CA HIS A 24 1.79 -21.97 1.99
C HIS A 24 3.21 -21.87 2.54
N VAL A 25 3.45 -20.93 3.46
CA VAL A 25 4.75 -20.73 4.11
C VAL A 25 4.59 -20.64 5.63
N PRO A 26 5.65 -20.95 6.41
CA PRO A 26 5.58 -20.82 7.87
C PRO A 26 5.25 -19.39 8.31
N LYS A 27 4.43 -19.24 9.36
CA LYS A 27 4.06 -17.94 9.95
C LYS A 27 5.28 -17.12 10.34
N GLU A 28 6.31 -17.77 10.87
CA GLU A 28 7.58 -17.14 11.25
C GLU A 28 8.28 -16.51 10.05
N LYS A 29 8.17 -17.13 8.86
CA LYS A 29 8.73 -16.61 7.62
C LYS A 29 7.97 -15.37 7.15
N VAL A 30 6.64 -15.39 7.23
CA VAL A 30 5.80 -14.21 6.94
C VAL A 30 6.15 -13.04 7.86
N LEU A 31 6.20 -13.30 9.17
CA LEU A 31 6.53 -12.29 10.17
C LEU A 31 7.91 -11.68 9.94
N LYS A 32 8.93 -12.51 9.69
CA LYS A 32 10.30 -12.05 9.39
C LYS A 32 10.33 -11.20 8.12
N CYS A 33 9.63 -11.61 7.07
CA CYS A 33 9.56 -10.87 5.81
C CYS A 33 8.94 -9.47 6.01
N ILE A 34 7.75 -9.41 6.62
CA ILE A 34 7.05 -8.14 6.88
C ILE A 34 7.89 -7.22 7.75
N LYS A 35 8.47 -7.73 8.86
CA LYS A 35 9.35 -6.94 9.74
C LYS A 35 10.58 -6.42 9.01
N ALA A 36 11.22 -7.23 8.17
CA ALA A 36 12.39 -6.82 7.40
C ALA A 36 12.03 -5.71 6.41
N THR A 37 10.92 -5.86 5.68
CA THR A 37 10.40 -4.85 4.76
C THR A 37 10.13 -3.54 5.49
N VAL A 38 9.34 -3.56 6.57
CA VAL A 38 9.03 -2.34 7.36
C VAL A 38 10.30 -1.64 7.86
N LYS A 39 11.32 -2.39 8.31
CA LYS A 39 12.60 -1.80 8.72
C LYS A 39 13.29 -1.05 7.58
N VAL A 40 13.28 -1.61 6.37
CA VAL A 40 13.86 -0.94 5.19
C VAL A 40 13.13 0.36 4.88
N PHE A 41 11.80 0.35 4.95
CA PHE A 41 10.98 1.56 4.76
C PHE A 41 11.30 2.63 5.80
N VAL A 42 11.26 2.28 7.09
CA VAL A 42 11.57 3.22 8.18
C VAL A 42 12.96 3.80 8.01
N TRP A 43 13.95 2.96 7.70
CA TRP A 43 15.30 3.42 7.44
C TRP A 43 15.35 4.39 6.25
N ALA A 44 14.79 4.02 5.10
CA ALA A 44 14.85 4.83 3.88
C ALA A 44 14.16 6.18 4.07
N LEU A 45 12.98 6.19 4.70
CA LEU A 45 12.25 7.42 5.05
C LEU A 45 13.06 8.29 6.02
N SER A 46 13.64 7.71 7.08
CA SER A 46 14.45 8.46 8.05
C SER A 46 15.71 9.08 7.45
N LYS A 47 16.22 8.51 6.35
CA LYS A 47 17.39 9.00 5.62
C LYS A 47 17.02 9.91 4.44
N GLY A 48 15.74 10.25 4.27
CA GLY A 48 15.25 11.06 3.16
C GLY A 48 15.55 10.44 1.79
N LYS A 49 15.65 9.11 1.73
CA LYS A 49 15.95 8.40 0.48
C LYS A 49 14.72 8.40 -0.42
N ASN A 50 14.96 8.61 -1.70
CA ASN A 50 13.94 8.42 -2.72
C ASN A 50 13.90 6.95 -3.10
N PHE A 51 12.73 6.32 -2.99
CA PHE A 51 12.52 4.94 -3.39
C PHE A 51 11.08 4.72 -3.83
N ASP A 52 10.89 3.70 -4.66
CA ASP A 52 9.57 3.27 -5.11
C ASP A 52 9.31 1.86 -4.60
N PHE A 53 8.10 1.63 -4.11
CA PHE A 53 7.64 0.30 -3.76
C PHE A 53 6.50 -0.12 -4.67
N VAL A 54 6.71 -1.20 -5.42
CA VAL A 54 5.73 -1.72 -6.36
C VAL A 54 4.90 -2.79 -5.69
N PHE A 55 3.63 -2.48 -5.43
CA PHE A 55 2.64 -3.47 -5.08
C PHE A 55 2.10 -4.09 -6.37
N LYS A 56 2.51 -5.33 -6.64
CA LYS A 56 2.09 -6.06 -7.84
C LYS A 56 0.55 -6.01 -7.97
N ASN A 57 0.07 -5.65 -9.16
CA ASN A 57 -1.34 -5.50 -9.51
C ASN A 57 -2.11 -4.39 -8.77
N VAL A 58 -1.49 -3.66 -7.84
CA VAL A 58 -2.14 -2.60 -7.08
C VAL A 58 -1.65 -1.23 -7.54
N GLY A 59 -0.33 -1.01 -7.53
CA GLY A 59 0.24 0.28 -7.86
C GLY A 59 1.66 0.47 -7.34
N ILE A 60 2.09 1.71 -7.31
CA ILE A 60 3.44 2.13 -6.91
C ILE A 60 3.31 3.17 -5.79
N LEU A 61 3.97 2.91 -4.67
CA LEU A 61 4.15 3.87 -3.60
C LEU A 61 5.46 4.63 -3.85
N LEU A 62 5.34 5.89 -4.24
CA LEU A 62 6.48 6.78 -4.49
C LEU A 62 6.85 7.49 -3.20
N CYS A 63 8.08 7.31 -2.75
CA CYS A 63 8.64 8.08 -1.65
C CYS A 63 9.67 9.05 -2.22
N ARG A 64 9.41 10.35 -2.10
CA ARG A 64 10.28 11.43 -2.59
C ARG A 64 10.41 12.52 -1.54
N GLU A 65 11.63 12.82 -1.11
CA GLU A 65 11.91 13.91 -0.16
C GLU A 65 11.06 13.82 1.13
N GLY A 66 10.85 12.61 1.64
CA GLY A 66 10.00 12.37 2.82
C GLY A 66 8.50 12.45 2.58
N ARG A 67 8.05 12.77 1.36
CA ARG A 67 6.64 12.68 0.95
C ARG A 67 6.35 11.31 0.36
N VAL A 68 5.17 10.78 0.68
CA VAL A 68 4.67 9.49 0.20
C VAL A 68 3.45 9.72 -0.67
N THR A 69 3.44 9.18 -1.89
CA THR A 69 2.32 9.28 -2.83
C THR A 69 2.03 7.92 -3.42
N MET A 70 0.76 7.51 -3.44
CA MET A 70 0.33 6.28 -4.08
C MET A 70 -0.16 6.55 -5.51
N ARG A 71 0.37 5.79 -6.48
CA ARG A 71 -0.16 5.74 -7.85
C ARG A 71 -0.74 4.35 -8.09
N PHE A 72 -2.04 4.28 -8.36
CA PHE A 72 -2.71 3.01 -8.61
C PHE A 72 -2.59 2.59 -10.07
N PHE A 73 -2.55 1.29 -10.32
CA PHE A 73 -2.70 0.78 -11.67
C PHE A 73 -4.16 0.86 -12.10
N GLU A 74 -4.39 1.26 -13.35
CA GLU A 74 -5.73 1.39 -13.93
C GLU A 74 -6.55 0.10 -13.81
N ASN A 75 -5.91 -1.06 -14.00
CA ASN A 75 -6.58 -2.36 -13.89
C ASN A 75 -7.23 -2.54 -12.50
N LEU A 76 -6.53 -2.17 -11.42
CA LEU A 76 -7.10 -2.22 -10.07
C LEU A 76 -8.28 -1.27 -9.94
N LEU A 77 -8.12 -0.02 -10.40
CA LEU A 77 -9.16 1.00 -10.27
C LEU A 77 -10.46 0.58 -10.97
N ARG A 78 -10.35 -0.06 -12.14
CA ARG A 78 -11.50 -0.59 -12.89
C ARG A 78 -12.11 -1.83 -12.26
N GLU A 79 -11.31 -2.67 -11.61
CA GLU A 79 -11.79 -3.84 -10.88
C GLU A 79 -12.60 -3.44 -9.64
N VAL A 80 -12.11 -2.45 -8.89
CA VAL A 80 -12.74 -1.95 -7.65
C VAL A 80 -13.94 -1.04 -7.95
N ASP A 81 -13.87 -0.22 -8.99
CA ASP A 81 -14.96 0.67 -9.39
C ASP A 81 -15.30 0.53 -10.87
N LYS A 82 -16.34 -0.27 -11.14
CA LYS A 82 -16.87 -0.49 -12.48
C LYS A 82 -17.52 0.76 -13.09
N THR A 83 -17.83 1.79 -12.30
CA THR A 83 -18.40 3.05 -12.82
C THR A 83 -17.33 3.94 -13.47
N GLY A 84 -16.05 3.68 -13.22
CA GLY A 84 -14.94 4.42 -13.77
C GLY A 84 -14.65 5.77 -13.09
N LYS A 85 -15.36 6.11 -12.00
CA LYS A 85 -15.12 7.33 -11.23
C LYS A 85 -13.73 7.32 -10.60
N LEU A 86 -13.29 6.19 -10.03
CA LEU A 86 -11.94 6.08 -9.45
C LEU A 86 -10.86 6.17 -10.52
N ALA A 87 -11.04 5.51 -11.67
CA ALA A 87 -10.12 5.64 -12.79
C ALA A 87 -9.98 7.11 -13.24
N ASN A 88 -11.11 7.81 -13.40
CA ASN A 88 -11.11 9.22 -13.76
C ASN A 88 -10.46 10.09 -12.68
N ALA A 89 -10.64 9.81 -11.39
CA ALA A 89 -10.05 10.63 -10.32
C ALA A 89 -8.54 10.43 -10.16
N PHE A 90 -8.06 9.19 -10.27
CA PHE A 90 -6.66 8.84 -9.97
C PHE A 90 -5.73 8.82 -11.18
N LEU A 91 -6.27 8.77 -12.41
CA LEU A 91 -5.48 8.75 -13.64
C LEU A 91 -5.45 10.09 -14.38
N GLN A 92 -6.09 11.14 -13.85
CA GLN A 92 -5.99 12.48 -14.44
C GLN A 92 -4.54 12.98 -14.34
N VAL A 93 -3.94 13.21 -15.52
CA VAL A 93 -2.58 13.75 -15.73
C VAL A 93 -2.63 15.26 -15.74
#